data_AF-A0A183TEG6-F1
#
_entry.id   AF-A0A183TEG6-F1
#
_cell.length_a   1.000
_cell.length_b   1.000
_cell.length_c   1.000
_cell.angle_alpha   90.00
_cell.angle_beta   90.00
_cell.angle_gamma   90.00
#
_symmetry.space_group_name_H-M   'P 1'
#
loop_
_entity.id
_entity.type
_entity.pdbx_description
1 polymer ?
#
loop_
_entity_poly.entity_id
_entity_poly.type
_entity_poly.pdbx_seq_one_letter_code
_entity_poly.pdbx_strand_id
1 'polypeptide(L)'
;MFSSVLIDAYRDEQPGIRIAYRTDGHLLNSRCMQASTRVSTTTVHDLLFADDCALNTVTEEDMQRSMDLLDTGCADFGLTIRTANMVVMHQPPPSAEYNAPRINVNGAILKNVETFAYLGSTLSRNTRIGDEVGKRIS
;
A
#
# COMPACT_ATOMS: atom_id res chain seq x y z
N MET A 1 11.41 -16.24 -2.80
CA MET A 1 12.01 -15.67 -4.02
C MET A 1 11.49 -14.26 -4.23
N PHE A 2 10.18 -14.04 -4.31
CA PHE A 2 9.67 -12.67 -4.49
C PHE A 2 9.91 -11.75 -3.27
N SER A 3 9.84 -12.28 -2.05
CA SER A 3 10.20 -11.53 -0.85
C SER A 3 11.66 -11.04 -0.83
N SER A 4 12.60 -11.79 -1.41
CA SER A 4 14.00 -11.33 -1.52
C SER A 4 14.15 -10.22 -2.55
N VAL A 5 13.31 -10.18 -3.58
CA VAL A 5 13.27 -9.07 -4.55
C VAL A 5 12.85 -7.79 -3.84
N LEU A 6 11.78 -7.81 -3.06
CA LEU A 6 11.33 -6.61 -2.34
C LEU A 6 12.34 -6.15 -1.30
N ILE A 7 12.92 -7.11 -0.55
CA ILE A 7 13.96 -6.78 0.42
C ILE A 7 15.17 -6.15 -0.25
N ASP A 8 15.52 -6.55 -1.48
CA ASP A 8 16.64 -5.99 -2.25
C ASP A 8 16.30 -4.63 -2.89
N ALA A 9 15.14 -4.54 -3.55
CA ALA A 9 14.64 -3.34 -4.22
C ALA A 9 14.41 -2.17 -3.25
N TYR A 10 13.97 -2.44 -2.02
CA TYR A 10 13.68 -1.43 -1.00
C TYR A 10 14.74 -1.35 0.11
N ARG A 11 15.98 -1.82 -0.10
CA ARG A 11 17.03 -1.77 0.95
C ARG A 11 17.31 -0.36 1.44
N ASP A 12 17.48 0.55 0.48
CA ASP A 12 17.96 1.91 0.73
C ASP A 12 16.81 2.92 0.84
N GLU A 13 15.63 2.54 0.36
CA GLU A 13 14.46 3.40 0.33
C GLU A 13 13.28 2.78 1.08
N GLN A 14 12.57 3.63 1.83
CA GLN A 14 11.39 3.22 2.61
C GLN A 14 10.12 4.00 2.18
N PRO A 15 9.67 3.90 0.90
CA PRO A 15 8.40 4.46 0.51
C PRO A 15 7.28 3.58 1.07
N GLY A 16 6.50 4.09 2.02
CA GLY A 16 5.44 3.31 2.67
C GLY A 16 4.56 4.13 3.59
N ILE A 17 3.56 3.48 4.18
CA ILE A 17 2.67 4.11 5.16
C ILE A 17 3.27 3.98 6.56
N ARG A 18 3.55 5.13 7.19
CA ARG A 18 4.01 5.18 8.57
C ARG A 18 2.84 5.00 9.53
N ILE A 19 2.89 3.96 10.33
CA ILE A 19 1.90 3.64 11.36
C ILE A 19 2.53 3.89 12.73
N ALA A 20 2.00 4.89 13.42
CA ALA A 20 2.29 5.13 14.83
C ALA A 20 1.45 4.17 15.68
N TYR A 21 2.06 3.43 16.60
CA TYR A 21 1.37 2.49 17.47
C TYR A 21 1.91 2.53 18.91
N ARG A 22 1.09 2.01 19.83
CA ARG A 22 1.44 1.75 21.22
C ARG A 22 0.86 0.42 21.65
N THR A 23 1.55 -0.28 22.55
CA THR A 23 1.14 -1.59 23.09
C THR A 23 0.59 -1.49 24.51
N ASP A 24 0.26 -0.29 25.01
CA ASP A 24 -0.34 -0.13 26.34
C ASP A 24 -1.81 -0.57 26.34
N GLY A 25 -2.27 -1.18 27.44
CA GLY A 25 -3.56 -1.86 27.56
C GLY A 25 -4.83 -0.97 27.51
N HIS A 26 -4.76 0.21 26.93
CA HIS A 26 -5.85 1.18 26.85
C HIS A 26 -6.10 1.65 25.41
N LEU A 27 -6.60 0.73 24.58
CA LEU A 27 -6.84 0.91 23.14
C LEU A 27 -7.70 2.14 22.77
N LEU A 28 -8.61 2.57 23.63
CA LEU A 28 -9.56 3.67 23.34
C LEU A 28 -9.08 5.05 23.83
N ASN A 29 -7.92 5.16 24.46
CA ASN A 29 -7.41 6.43 24.96
C ASN A 29 -6.49 7.12 23.93
N SER A 30 -7.07 7.93 23.04
CA SER A 30 -6.31 8.64 22.00
C SER A 30 -5.25 9.61 22.55
N ARG A 31 -5.41 10.11 23.78
CA ARG A 31 -4.40 10.96 24.45
C ARG A 31 -3.07 10.22 24.64
N CYS A 32 -3.08 8.89 24.73
CA CYS A 32 -1.85 8.10 24.76
C CYS A 32 -1.01 8.26 23.48
N MET A 33 -1.63 8.47 22.32
CA MET A 33 -0.90 8.69 21.07
C MET A 33 -0.25 10.08 20.99
N GLN A 34 -0.60 11.01 21.89
CA GLN A 34 0.02 12.34 21.96
C GLN A 34 1.35 12.34 22.74
N ALA A 35 1.63 11.28 23.52
CA ALA A 35 2.87 11.14 24.28
C ALA A 35 4.00 10.60 23.39
N SER A 36 4.71 11.51 22.70
CA SER A 36 5.75 11.17 21.71
C SER A 36 6.85 10.21 22.19
N THR A 37 7.12 10.13 23.50
CA THR A 37 8.18 9.27 24.06
C THR A 37 7.78 7.81 24.21
N ARG A 38 6.48 7.48 24.06
CA ARG A 38 5.95 6.12 24.25
C ARG A 38 5.29 5.55 23.00
N VAL A 39 5.37 6.27 21.88
CA VAL A 39 4.83 5.88 20.58
C VAL A 39 5.95 5.29 19.74
N SER A 40 5.76 4.06 19.27
CA SER A 40 6.62 3.46 18.26
C SER A 40 6.04 3.74 16.88
N THR A 41 6.90 3.81 15.86
CA THR A 41 6.45 3.92 14.48
C THR A 41 7.01 2.74 13.71
N THR A 42 6.17 2.12 12.90
CA THR A 42 6.57 1.15 11.89
C THR A 42 6.15 1.66 10.53
N THR A 43 6.82 1.25 9.47
CA THR A 43 6.42 1.58 8.10
C THR A 43 5.96 0.30 7.42
N VAL A 44 4.77 0.36 6.81
CA VAL A 44 4.20 -0.73 6.03
C VAL A 44 4.31 -0.34 4.57
N HIS A 45 5.09 -1.11 3.81
CA HIS A 45 5.40 -0.85 2.40
C HIS A 45 4.57 -1.74 1.47
N ASP A 46 4.44 -3.01 1.86
CA ASP A 46 3.88 -4.05 1.02
C ASP A 46 3.04 -5.07 1.83
N LEU A 47 2.14 -5.76 1.14
CA LEU A 47 1.51 -7.00 1.59
C LEU A 47 1.82 -8.09 0.57
N LEU A 48 2.53 -9.13 0.98
CA LEU A 48 3.01 -10.21 0.11
C LEU A 48 2.21 -11.49 0.29
N PHE A 49 1.93 -12.16 -0.83
CA PHE A 49 1.48 -13.55 -0.82
C PHE A 49 1.96 -14.30 -2.06
N ALA A 50 2.78 -15.33 -1.85
CA ALA A 50 3.44 -16.08 -2.91
C ALA A 50 4.18 -15.15 -3.90
N ASP A 51 3.68 -15.05 -5.14
CA ASP A 51 4.18 -14.20 -6.23
C ASP A 51 3.41 -12.89 -6.41
N ASP A 52 2.35 -12.65 -5.63
CA ASP A 52 1.54 -11.43 -5.67
C ASP A 52 1.91 -10.45 -4.54
N CYS A 53 1.75 -9.15 -4.81
CA CYS A 53 1.96 -8.10 -3.84
C CYS A 53 1.02 -6.91 -4.01
N ALA A 54 0.63 -6.32 -2.88
CA ALA A 54 -0.01 -5.01 -2.84
C ALA A 54 0.94 -4.01 -2.20
N LEU A 55 1.35 -2.99 -2.97
CA LEU A 55 2.19 -1.88 -2.48
C LEU A 55 1.31 -0.75 -1.94
N ASN A 56 1.77 -0.08 -0.88
CA ASN A 56 1.05 1.04 -0.27
C ASN A 56 2.00 2.18 0.06
N THR A 57 1.67 3.39 -0.39
CA THR A 57 2.41 4.62 -0.08
C THR A 57 1.45 5.75 0.25
N VAL A 58 1.99 6.85 0.79
CA VAL A 58 1.20 8.05 1.13
C VAL A 58 1.02 8.97 -0.09
N THR A 59 1.99 8.98 -1.00
CA THR A 59 2.03 9.88 -2.15
C THR A 59 2.09 9.13 -3.47
N GLU A 60 1.60 9.76 -4.54
CA GLU A 60 1.68 9.23 -5.90
C GLU A 60 3.13 9.12 -6.36
N GLU A 61 3.97 10.08 -5.99
CA GLU A 61 5.39 10.10 -6.31
C GLU A 61 6.13 8.93 -5.66
N ASP A 62 5.84 8.64 -4.39
CA ASP A 62 6.41 7.48 -3.70
C ASP A 62 5.88 6.17 -4.27
N MET A 63 4.63 6.13 -4.74
CA MET A 63 4.07 4.95 -5.42
C MET A 63 4.79 4.71 -6.75
N GLN A 64 5.00 5.76 -7.54
CA GLN A 64 5.74 5.67 -8.80
C GLN A 64 7.16 5.16 -8.56
N ARG A 65 7.87 5.76 -7.58
CA ARG A 65 9.20 5.30 -7.20
C ARG A 65 9.21 3.85 -6.72
N SER A 66 8.19 3.44 -5.95
CA SER A 66 8.05 2.06 -5.48
C SER A 66 7.90 1.07 -6.64
N MET A 67 7.18 1.47 -7.69
CA MET A 67 7.03 0.66 -8.90
C MET A 67 8.30 0.60 -9.73
N ASP A 68 9.03 1.71 -9.86
CA ASP A 68 10.31 1.75 -10.59
C ASP A 68 11.37 0.85 -9.91
N LEU A 69 11.43 0.87 -8.57
CA LEU A 69 12.26 -0.02 -7.76
C LEU A 69 11.83 -1.48 -7.91
N LEU A 70 10.53 -1.75 -7.88
CA LEU A 70 9.98 -3.10 -8.07
C LEU A 70 10.35 -3.66 -9.45
N ASP A 71 10.21 -2.86 -10.50
CA ASP A 71 10.54 -3.25 -11.88
C ASP A 71 12.03 -3.56 -12.04
N THR A 72 12.90 -2.68 -11.51
CA THR A 72 14.35 -2.89 -11.50
C THR A 72 14.73 -4.16 -10.73
N GLY A 73 14.23 -4.31 -9.51
CA GLY A 73 14.52 -5.49 -8.69
C GLY A 73 13.96 -6.78 -9.31
N CYS A 74 12.80 -6.75 -9.96
CA CYS A 74 12.30 -7.91 -10.68
C CYS A 74 13.26 -8.28 -11.82
N ALA A 75 13.71 -7.32 -12.62
CA ALA A 75 14.63 -7.55 -13.73
C ALA A 75 15.97 -8.14 -13.26
N ASP A 76 16.53 -7.65 -12.15
CA ASP A 76 17.79 -8.13 -11.57
C ASP A 76 17.71 -9.60 -11.13
N PHE A 77 16.53 -10.04 -10.69
CA PHE A 77 16.25 -11.43 -10.34
C PHE A 77 15.71 -12.27 -11.51
N GLY A 78 15.67 -11.71 -12.73
CA GLY A 78 15.19 -12.39 -13.93
C GLY A 78 13.67 -12.62 -13.97
N LEU A 79 12.91 -11.85 -13.19
CA LEU A 79 11.46 -11.86 -13.16
C LEU A 79 10.88 -10.79 -14.09
N THR A 80 9.62 -10.97 -14.49
CA THR A 80 8.90 -10.01 -15.34
C THR A 80 7.58 -9.66 -14.67
N ILE A 81 7.35 -8.36 -14.48
CA ILE A 81 6.09 -7.86 -13.93
C ILE A 81 5.01 -7.92 -15.02
N ARG A 82 3.88 -8.54 -14.68
CA ARG A 82 2.72 -8.59 -15.57
C ARG A 82 1.85 -7.34 -15.39
N THR A 83 2.19 -6.27 -16.11
CA THR A 83 1.48 -4.98 -16.07
C THR A 83 -0.02 -5.09 -16.36
N ALA A 84 -0.43 -6.03 -17.20
CA ALA A 84 -1.84 -6.26 -17.54
C ALA A 84 -2.74 -6.61 -16.34
N ASN A 85 -2.17 -7.16 -15.26
CA ASN A 85 -2.91 -7.54 -14.06
C ASN A 85 -2.86 -6.47 -12.96
N MET A 86 -2.03 -5.44 -13.14
CA MET A 86 -1.81 -4.43 -12.13
C MET A 86 -2.94 -3.40 -12.12
N VAL A 87 -3.32 -3.00 -10.92
CA VAL A 87 -4.33 -1.97 -10.69
C VAL A 87 -3.85 -1.03 -9.60
N VAL A 88 -4.30 0.21 -9.64
CA VAL A 88 -3.98 1.22 -8.62
C VAL A 88 -5.27 1.77 -8.04
N MET A 89 -5.24 2.06 -6.74
CA MET A 89 -6.32 2.72 -6.02
C MET A 89 -5.73 3.88 -5.22
N HIS A 90 -6.43 5.01 -5.24
CA HIS A 90 -6.12 6.15 -4.39
C HIS A 90 -7.28 6.38 -3.43
N GLN A 91 -6.99 6.47 -2.13
CA GLN A 91 -7.95 6.81 -1.09
C GLN A 91 -7.72 8.27 -0.66
N PRO A 92 -8.50 9.23 -1.17
CA PRO A 92 -8.35 10.61 -0.79
C PRO A 92 -8.77 10.82 0.68
N PRO A 93 -8.24 11.86 1.36
CA PRO A 93 -8.76 12.28 2.64
C PRO A 93 -10.28 12.54 2.59
N PRO A 94 -11.00 12.41 3.71
CA PRO A 94 -12.42 12.76 3.76
C PRO A 94 -12.63 14.17 3.23
N SER A 95 -13.62 14.36 2.35
CA SER A 95 -13.98 15.63 1.68
C SER A 95 -12.98 16.18 0.65
N ALA A 96 -11.84 15.53 0.42
CA ALA A 96 -10.95 15.91 -0.66
C ALA A 96 -11.49 15.47 -2.03
N GLU A 97 -11.22 16.27 -3.06
CA GLU A 97 -11.55 15.91 -4.43
C GLU A 97 -10.76 14.67 -4.88
N TYR A 98 -11.40 13.79 -5.63
CA TYR A 98 -10.75 12.60 -6.14
C TYR A 98 -9.89 12.94 -7.36
N ASN A 99 -8.58 12.90 -7.16
CA ASN A 99 -7.61 12.93 -8.25
C ASN A 99 -7.17 11.49 -8.58
N ALA A 100 -7.31 11.11 -9.84
CA ALA A 100 -6.93 9.78 -10.30
C ALA A 100 -5.40 9.71 -10.46
N PRO A 101 -4.71 8.78 -9.76
CA PRO A 101 -3.27 8.65 -9.89
C PRO A 101 -2.89 8.14 -11.28
N ARG A 102 -1.70 8.52 -11.73
CA ARG A 102 -1.11 8.19 -13.03
C ARG A 102 0.20 7.45 -12.82
N ILE A 103 0.11 6.23 -12.33
CA ILE A 103 1.26 5.35 -12.14
C ILE A 103 1.60 4.66 -13.46
N ASN A 104 2.86 4.73 -13.86
CA ASN A 104 3.41 4.11 -15.06
C ASN A 104 4.29 2.92 -14.67
N VAL A 105 4.11 1.79 -15.34
CA VAL A 105 5.01 0.63 -15.24
C VAL A 105 5.33 0.16 -16.65
N ASN A 106 6.60 0.11 -17.03
CA ASN A 106 7.05 -0.31 -18.37
C ASN A 106 6.33 0.41 -19.53
N GLY A 107 6.05 1.72 -19.36
CA GLY A 107 5.36 2.53 -20.36
C GLY A 107 3.83 2.40 -20.36
N ALA A 108 3.26 1.54 -19.52
CA ALA A 108 1.82 1.37 -19.39
C ALA A 108 1.29 2.08 -18.13
N ILE A 109 0.23 2.88 -18.28
CA ILE A 109 -0.46 3.50 -17.14
C ILE A 109 -1.38 2.46 -16.49
N LEU A 110 -1.26 2.30 -15.17
CA LEU A 110 -2.06 1.34 -14.40
C LEU A 110 -3.54 1.72 -14.39
N LYS A 111 -4.40 0.70 -14.39
CA LYS A 111 -5.85 0.89 -14.32
C LYS A 111 -6.25 1.34 -12.91
N ASN A 112 -6.93 2.48 -12.84
CA ASN A 112 -7.57 2.96 -11.63
C ASN A 112 -8.80 2.12 -11.27
N VAL A 113 -8.87 1.62 -10.03
CA VAL A 113 -10.02 0.86 -9.52
C VAL A 113 -10.74 1.61 -8.41
N GLU A 114 -12.02 1.32 -8.23
CA GLU A 114 -12.83 1.81 -7.11
C GLU A 114 -12.78 0.84 -5.93
N THR A 115 -12.64 -0.44 -6.23
CA THR A 115 -12.58 -1.53 -5.27
C THR A 115 -11.29 -2.31 -5.51
N PHE A 116 -10.48 -2.48 -4.47
CA PHE A 116 -9.25 -3.26 -4.51
C PHE A 116 -9.45 -4.54 -3.69
N ALA A 117 -9.40 -5.70 -4.35
CA ALA A 117 -9.58 -7.00 -3.70
C ALA A 117 -8.23 -7.69 -3.57
N TYR A 118 -7.88 -8.13 -2.36
CA TYR A 118 -6.63 -8.81 -2.08
C TYR A 118 -6.80 -9.81 -0.93
N LEU A 119 -6.44 -11.07 -1.16
CA LEU A 119 -6.49 -12.17 -0.17
C LEU A 119 -7.84 -12.29 0.58
N GLY A 120 -8.95 -12.14 -0.14
CA GLY A 120 -10.30 -12.22 0.43
C GLY A 120 -10.75 -10.96 1.18
N SER A 121 -9.87 -9.96 1.33
CA SER A 121 -10.24 -8.62 1.81
C SER A 121 -10.57 -7.70 0.64
N THR A 122 -11.47 -6.75 0.86
CA THR A 122 -11.88 -5.79 -0.15
C THR A 122 -11.83 -4.37 0.41
N LEU A 123 -10.96 -3.54 -0.14
CA LEU A 123 -10.85 -2.12 0.17
C LEU A 123 -11.64 -1.30 -0.85
N SER A 124 -12.26 -0.22 -0.40
CA SER A 124 -12.95 0.74 -1.27
C SER A 124 -12.22 2.08 -1.29
N ARG A 125 -12.27 2.76 -2.44
CA ARG A 125 -11.75 4.12 -2.61
C ARG A 125 -12.29 5.12 -1.59
N ASN A 126 -13.57 5.00 -1.24
CA ASN A 126 -14.28 5.98 -0.42
C ASN A 126 -14.03 5.83 1.10
N THR A 127 -13.19 4.86 1.51
CA THR A 127 -12.83 4.56 2.92
C THR A 127 -14.03 4.39 3.86
N ARG A 128 -15.23 4.12 3.33
CA ARG A 128 -16.43 3.93 4.13
C ARG A 128 -16.41 2.52 4.72
N ILE A 129 -16.25 2.45 6.04
CA ILE A 129 -16.22 1.18 6.77
C ILE A 129 -17.47 0.32 6.55
N GLY A 130 -18.64 0.95 6.30
CA GLY A 130 -19.88 0.23 6.01
C GLY A 130 -19.80 -0.61 4.73
N ASP A 131 -19.13 -0.11 3.69
CA ASP A 131 -19.00 -0.81 2.41
C ASP A 131 -18.07 -2.02 2.53
N GLU A 132 -17.02 -1.90 3.35
CA GLU A 132 -16.11 -3.01 3.65
C GLU A 132 -16.75 -4.06 4.56
N VAL A 133 -17.40 -3.63 5.65
CA VAL A 133 -18.08 -4.54 6.59
C VAL A 133 -19.18 -5.32 5.88
N GLY A 134 -19.99 -4.66 5.05
CA GLY A 134 -21.06 -5.30 4.27
C GLY A 134 -20.56 -6.44 3.38
N LYS A 135 -19.39 -6.27 2.75
CA LYS A 135 -18.76 -7.32 1.93
C LYS A 135 -18.19 -8.49 2.73
N ARG A 136 -17.81 -8.27 4.00
CA ARG A 136 -17.26 -9.31 4.87
C ARG A 136 -18.33 -10.18 5.53
N ILE A 137 -19.54 -9.64 5.74
CA ILE A 137 -20.63 -10.33 6.45
C ILE A 137 -21.68 -10.95 5.51
N SER A 138 -21.62 -10.65 4.21
CA SER A 138 -22.45 -11.28 3.18
C SER A 138 -21.84 -12.57 2.67
#